data_AF-A0A392MBE2-F1
#
_entry.id   AF-A0A392MBE2-F1
#
_cell.length_a   1.000
_cell.length_b   1.000
_cell.length_c   1.000
_cell.angle_alpha   90.00
_cell.angle_beta   90.00
_cell.angle_gamma   90.00
#
_symmetry.space_group_name_H-M   'P 1'
#
loop_
_entity.id
_entity.type
_entity.pdbx_description
1 polymer ?
#
loop_
_entity_poly.entity_id
_entity_poly.type
_entity_poly.pdbx_seq_one_letter_code
_entity_poly.pdbx_strand_id
1 'polypeptide(L)'
;LLGRMINLRSLITERINKIFRENIEFLFDRFECQDLCAIVELEKLLDVLKHSHELLSRDLSVDSFSLMLNEMQENISLVSFSSRLASQIWSEMQSDFLPNFILCNTTQRFIRSSKTIPVQKPSIPSAKPSFYCGTQVSILLLPFSIFIK
;
A
#
# COMPACT_ATOMS: atom_id res chain seq x y z
N LEU A 1 -10.59 -37.62 -4.19
CA LEU A 1 -9.66 -37.99 -5.30
C LEU A 1 -8.69 -39.05 -4.79
N LEU A 2 -8.47 -40.14 -5.53
CA LEU A 2 -7.56 -41.24 -5.13
C LEU A 2 -7.83 -41.75 -3.69
N GLY A 3 -9.11 -41.94 -3.33
CA GLY A 3 -9.50 -42.41 -2.00
C GLY A 3 -9.41 -41.39 -0.85
N ARG A 4 -8.92 -40.16 -1.11
CA ARG A 4 -8.84 -39.09 -0.10
C ARG A 4 -9.98 -38.08 -0.27
N MET A 5 -10.54 -37.62 0.85
CA MET A 5 -11.37 -36.41 0.88
C MET A 5 -10.46 -35.18 0.84
N ILE A 6 -10.70 -34.29 -0.11
CA ILE A 6 -9.96 -33.03 -0.25
C ILE A 6 -10.91 -31.91 0.16
N ASN A 7 -10.53 -31.14 1.18
CA ASN A 7 -11.24 -29.94 1.54
C ASN A 7 -10.75 -28.78 0.65
N LEU A 8 -11.43 -28.56 -0.48
CA LEU A 8 -11.07 -27.47 -1.39
C LEU A 8 -11.20 -26.09 -0.73
N ARG A 9 -12.16 -25.93 0.19
CA ARG A 9 -12.38 -24.67 0.90
C ARG A 9 -11.15 -24.29 1.72
N SER A 10 -10.54 -25.22 2.47
CA SER A 10 -9.35 -24.92 3.25
C SER A 10 -8.14 -24.57 2.38
N LEU A 11 -7.95 -25.28 1.26
CA LEU A 11 -6.86 -24.98 0.32
C LEU A 11 -7.03 -23.61 -0.35
N ILE A 12 -8.26 -23.24 -0.68
CA ILE A 12 -8.57 -21.91 -1.23
C ILE A 12 -8.34 -20.84 -0.16
N THR A 13 -8.82 -21.03 1.05
CA THR A 13 -8.60 -20.10 2.17
C THR A 13 -7.11 -19.84 2.40
N GLU A 14 -6.29 -20.90 2.46
CA GLU A 14 -4.84 -20.78 2.65
C GLU A 14 -4.19 -19.96 1.52
N ARG A 15 -4.57 -20.25 0.26
CA ARG A 15 -4.06 -19.52 -0.90
C ARG A 15 -4.50 -18.04 -0.89
N ILE A 16 -5.74 -17.76 -0.51
CA ILE A 16 -6.26 -16.39 -0.46
C ILE A 16 -5.57 -15.60 0.66
N ASN A 17 -5.39 -16.20 1.85
CA ASN A 17 -4.62 -15.59 2.95
C ASN A 17 -3.19 -15.23 2.52
N LYS A 18 -2.54 -16.07 1.71
CA LYS A 18 -1.22 -15.79 1.14
C LYS A 18 -1.25 -14.62 0.15
N ILE A 19 -2.22 -14.62 -0.78
CA ILE A 19 -2.35 -13.55 -1.79
C ILE A 19 -2.60 -12.18 -1.13
N PHE A 20 -3.42 -12.11 -0.08
CA PHE A 20 -3.64 -10.84 0.63
C PHE A 20 -2.35 -10.30 1.25
N ARG A 21 -1.54 -11.14 1.90
CA ARG A 21 -0.25 -10.74 2.46
C ARG A 21 0.73 -10.30 1.38
N GLU A 22 0.87 -11.09 0.31
CA GLU A 22 1.68 -10.70 -0.86
C GLU A 22 1.22 -9.37 -1.47
N ASN A 23 -0.09 -9.10 -1.48
CA ASN A 23 -0.60 -7.86 -2.03
C ASN A 23 -0.34 -6.67 -1.11
N ILE A 24 -0.51 -6.82 0.21
CA ILE A 24 -0.15 -5.78 1.18
C ILE A 24 1.34 -5.45 1.09
N GLU A 25 2.21 -6.47 1.06
CA GLU A 25 3.66 -6.32 0.93
C GLU A 25 4.03 -5.52 -0.33
N PHE A 26 3.46 -5.91 -1.48
CA PHE A 26 3.66 -5.21 -2.73
C PHE A 26 3.25 -3.72 -2.66
N LEU A 27 2.15 -3.40 -1.98
CA LEU A 27 1.69 -2.02 -1.84
C LEU A 27 2.69 -1.18 -1.03
N PHE A 28 3.29 -1.75 0.02
CA PHE A 28 4.35 -1.09 0.78
C PHE A 28 5.63 -0.93 -0.03
N ASP A 29 6.12 -2.00 -0.70
CA ASP A 29 7.29 -1.93 -1.59
C ASP A 29 7.14 -0.81 -2.64
N ARG A 30 5.93 -0.70 -3.20
CA ARG A 30 5.61 0.33 -4.19
C ARG A 30 5.67 1.73 -3.59
N PHE A 31 5.08 1.94 -2.41
CA PHE A 31 5.12 3.23 -1.72
C PHE A 31 6.55 3.65 -1.40
N GLU A 32 7.41 2.71 -0.99
CA GLU A 32 8.82 2.98 -0.67
C GLU A 32 9.65 3.44 -1.87
N CYS A 33 9.18 3.16 -3.09
CA CYS A 33 9.83 3.62 -4.32
C CYS A 33 9.33 5.00 -4.80
N GLN A 34 8.38 5.62 -4.10
CA GLN A 34 7.70 6.85 -4.51
C GLN A 34 7.89 7.98 -3.51
N ASP A 35 7.40 9.18 -3.83
CA ASP A 35 7.42 10.32 -2.91
C ASP A 35 6.31 10.25 -1.86
N LEU A 36 6.44 11.12 -0.85
CA LEU A 36 5.49 11.18 0.26
C LEU A 36 4.04 11.36 -0.21
N CYS A 37 3.79 11.96 -1.38
CA CYS A 37 2.43 12.15 -1.90
C CYS A 37 1.75 10.80 -2.22
N ALA A 38 2.52 9.75 -2.51
CA ALA A 38 2.01 8.41 -2.79
C ALA A 38 1.31 7.76 -1.58
N ILE A 39 1.40 8.35 -0.38
CA ILE A 39 0.66 7.89 0.80
C ILE A 39 -0.86 7.85 0.57
N VAL A 40 -1.37 8.82 -0.22
CA VAL A 40 -2.78 8.89 -0.57
C VAL A 40 -3.18 7.73 -1.47
N GLU A 41 -2.31 7.36 -2.41
CA GLU A 41 -2.53 6.21 -3.28
C GLU A 41 -2.48 4.89 -2.48
N LEU A 42 -1.50 4.76 -1.58
CA LEU A 42 -1.38 3.60 -0.69
C LEU A 42 -2.65 3.40 0.15
N GLU A 43 -3.16 4.47 0.79
CA GLU A 43 -4.39 4.42 1.58
C GLU A 43 -5.57 3.89 0.74
N LYS A 44 -5.74 4.40 -0.49
CA LYS A 44 -6.85 4.00 -1.35
C LYS A 44 -6.72 2.56 -1.84
N LEU A 45 -5.51 2.10 -2.15
CA LEU A 45 -5.29 0.72 -2.55
C LEU A 45 -5.52 -0.24 -1.37
N LEU A 46 -5.13 0.13 -0.15
CA LEU A 46 -5.46 -0.63 1.06
C LEU A 46 -6.96 -0.66 1.34
N ASP A 47 -7.69 0.44 1.12
CA ASP A 47 -9.16 0.48 1.23
C ASP A 47 -9.82 -0.51 0.26
N VAL A 48 -9.39 -0.50 -1.01
CA VAL A 48 -9.89 -1.44 -2.04
C VAL A 48 -9.58 -2.89 -1.65
N LEU A 49 -8.37 -3.15 -1.16
CA LEU A 49 -7.97 -4.48 -0.73
C LEU A 49 -8.79 -4.96 0.48
N LYS A 50 -9.03 -4.07 1.45
CA LYS A 50 -9.89 -4.34 2.61
C LYS A 50 -11.31 -4.67 2.20
N HIS A 51 -11.91 -3.92 1.27
CA HIS A 51 -13.24 -4.24 0.75
C HIS A 51 -13.28 -5.59 0.02
N SER A 52 -12.22 -5.92 -0.72
CA SER A 52 -12.08 -7.23 -1.36
C SER A 52 -12.02 -8.36 -0.33
N HIS A 53 -11.30 -8.14 0.78
CA HIS A 53 -11.24 -9.05 1.92
C HIS A 53 -12.60 -9.24 2.59
N GLU A 54 -13.34 -8.15 2.84
CA GLU A 54 -14.68 -8.18 3.44
C GLU A 54 -15.68 -8.98 2.61
N LEU A 55 -15.60 -8.91 1.28
CA LEU A 55 -16.45 -9.69 0.38
C LEU A 55 -16.11 -11.18 0.43
N LEU A 56 -14.81 -11.52 0.39
CA LEU A 56 -14.35 -12.92 0.43
C LEU A 56 -14.57 -13.58 1.80
N SER A 57 -14.50 -12.80 2.88
CA SER A 57 -14.71 -13.27 4.26
C SER A 57 -16.13 -13.75 4.54
N ARG A 58 -17.10 -13.42 3.66
CA ARG A 58 -18.49 -13.89 3.77
C ARG A 58 -18.58 -15.39 3.51
N ASP A 59 -17.75 -15.89 2.59
CA ASP A 59 -17.79 -17.26 2.12
C ASP A 59 -16.56 -18.07 2.55
N LEU A 60 -15.46 -17.43 2.97
CA LEU A 60 -14.22 -18.09 3.38
C LEU A 60 -13.81 -17.64 4.78
N SER A 61 -13.29 -18.58 5.58
CA SER A 61 -12.75 -18.30 6.91
C SER A 61 -11.30 -17.79 6.83
N VAL A 62 -11.09 -16.63 6.21
CA VAL A 62 -9.79 -15.96 6.09
C VAL A 62 -9.40 -15.22 7.37
N ASP A 63 -8.11 -14.97 7.58
CA ASP A 63 -7.64 -14.26 8.77
C ASP A 63 -8.14 -12.81 8.75
N SER A 64 -8.17 -12.14 9.91
CA SER A 64 -8.57 -10.72 9.95
C SER A 64 -7.62 -9.84 9.13
N PHE A 65 -8.16 -8.94 8.32
CA PHE A 65 -7.38 -7.97 7.55
C PHE A 65 -6.46 -7.13 8.44
N SER A 66 -6.92 -6.74 9.64
CA SER A 66 -6.11 -5.96 10.57
C SER A 66 -4.89 -6.73 11.09
N LEU A 67 -5.01 -8.06 11.27
CA LEU A 67 -3.89 -8.91 11.66
C LEU A 67 -2.88 -9.01 10.52
N MET A 68 -3.34 -9.28 9.30
CA MET A 68 -2.48 -9.31 8.11
C MET A 68 -1.75 -7.98 7.91
N LEU A 69 -2.45 -6.85 8.04
CA LEU A 69 -1.86 -5.52 7.88
C LEU A 69 -0.80 -5.22 8.95
N ASN A 70 -1.07 -5.54 10.21
CA ASN A 70 -0.11 -5.35 11.31
C ASN A 70 1.13 -6.24 11.15
N GLU A 71 0.94 -7.47 10.63
CA GLU A 71 2.03 -8.39 10.31
C GLU A 71 2.96 -7.80 9.25
N MET A 72 2.40 -7.30 8.15
CA MET A 72 3.20 -6.76 7.04
C MET A 72 3.79 -5.36 7.33
N GLN A 73 3.20 -4.58 8.25
CA GLN A 73 3.80 -3.31 8.70
C GLN A 73 4.99 -3.48 9.64
N GLU A 74 5.38 -4.72 9.95
CA GLU A 74 6.39 -5.08 10.96
C GLU A 74 6.05 -4.59 12.38
N ASN A 75 4.76 -4.37 12.66
CA ASN A 75 4.26 -3.86 13.94
C ASN A 75 4.14 -4.94 15.04
N ILE A 76 4.65 -6.16 14.80
CA ILE A 76 4.44 -7.30 15.71
C ILE A 76 5.60 -7.49 16.72
N SER A 77 6.77 -6.90 16.48
CA SER A 77 7.89 -7.04 17.42
C SER A 77 7.76 -6.07 18.60
N LEU A 78 7.96 -6.57 19.83
CA LEU A 78 8.03 -5.78 21.07
C LEU A 78 9.13 -4.69 21.04
N VAL A 79 10.04 -4.74 20.06
CA VAL A 79 11.17 -3.82 19.88
C VAL A 79 10.96 -2.88 18.68
N SER A 80 9.87 -3.03 17.91
CA SER A 80 9.54 -2.11 16.81
C SER A 80 9.01 -0.80 17.39
N PHE A 81 9.90 0.18 17.58
CA PHE A 81 9.53 1.52 18.05
C PHE A 81 8.80 2.37 16.99
N SER A 82 8.83 1.94 15.72
CA SER A 82 8.21 2.62 14.57
C SER A 82 7.84 1.60 13.48
N SER A 83 6.68 1.76 12.84
CA SER A 83 6.26 0.91 11.72
C SER A 83 7.11 1.14 10.48
N ARG A 84 7.17 0.16 9.57
CA ARG A 84 7.77 0.31 8.23
C ARG A 84 7.30 1.59 7.54
N LEU A 85 5.99 1.85 7.62
CA LEU A 85 5.35 3.04 7.07
C LEU A 85 5.87 4.33 7.70
N ALA A 86 5.94 4.41 9.04
CA ALA A 86 6.39 5.61 9.74
C ALA A 86 7.87 5.92 9.45
N SER A 87 8.71 4.89 9.39
CA SER A 87 10.13 5.02 9.02
C SER A 87 10.29 5.55 7.59
N GLN A 88 9.50 5.05 6.64
CA GLN A 88 9.52 5.54 5.27
C GLN A 88 9.02 6.98 5.16
N ILE A 89 7.93 7.34 5.85
CA ILE A 89 7.44 8.72 5.91
C ILE A 89 8.51 9.65 6.44
N TRP A 90 9.19 9.28 7.52
CA TRP A 90 10.27 10.08 8.10
C TRP A 90 11.48 10.24 7.17
N SER A 91 11.84 9.18 6.44
CA SER A 91 12.90 9.21 5.43
C SER A 91 12.57 10.19 4.29
N GLU A 92 11.35 10.11 3.74
CA GLU A 92 10.87 11.00 2.67
C GLU A 92 10.69 12.45 3.14
N MET A 93 10.26 12.64 4.39
CA MET A 93 10.16 13.97 5.01
C MET A 93 11.52 14.68 4.98
N GLN A 94 12.57 14.01 5.42
CA GLN A 94 13.91 14.60 5.51
C GLN A 94 14.62 14.71 4.15
N SER A 95 14.51 13.68 3.32
CA SER A 95 15.30 13.58 2.09
C SER A 95 14.69 14.35 0.91
N ASP A 96 13.35 14.48 0.86
CA ASP A 96 12.66 15.12 -0.26
C ASP A 96 11.73 16.26 0.19
N PHE A 97 10.81 16.01 1.11
CA PHE A 97 9.75 16.97 1.40
C PHE A 97 10.28 18.30 1.97
N LEU A 98 11.01 18.25 3.08
CA LEU A 98 11.54 19.44 3.74
C LEU A 98 12.49 20.27 2.85
N PRO A 99 13.43 19.69 2.09
CA PRO A 99 14.29 20.48 1.21
C PRO A 99 13.60 20.97 -0.06
N ASN A 100 12.60 20.27 -0.58
CA ASN A 100 12.04 20.54 -1.91
C ASN A 100 10.63 21.14 -1.92
N PHE A 101 9.93 21.28 -0.79
CA PHE A 101 8.56 21.80 -0.74
C PHE A 101 8.47 23.11 0.07
N ILE A 102 7.56 23.98 -0.37
CA ILE A 102 7.29 25.29 0.24
C ILE A 102 5.79 25.38 0.54
N LEU A 103 5.43 25.91 1.71
CA LEU A 103 4.03 26.16 2.06
C LEU A 103 3.49 27.39 1.33
N CYS A 104 2.48 27.19 0.49
CA CYS A 104 1.65 28.27 -0.02
C CYS A 104 0.59 28.63 1.02
N ASN A 105 0.77 29.75 1.72
CA ASN A 105 -0.14 30.16 2.78
C ASN A 105 -1.55 30.50 2.28
N THR A 106 -1.71 30.91 1.02
CA THR A 106 -3.03 31.24 0.45
C THR A 106 -3.89 29.99 0.26
N THR A 107 -3.30 28.90 -0.23
CA THR A 107 -4.03 27.65 -0.49
C THR A 107 -3.92 26.64 0.64
N GLN A 108 -3.09 26.90 1.65
CA GLN A 108 -2.73 25.97 2.72
C GLN A 108 -2.24 24.63 2.17
N ARG A 109 -1.38 24.68 1.14
CA ARG A 109 -0.82 23.50 0.47
C ARG A 109 0.68 23.63 0.35
N PHE A 110 1.38 22.51 0.47
CA PHE A 110 2.79 22.42 0.11
C PHE A 110 2.91 22.26 -1.40
N ILE A 111 3.82 23.03 -2.00
CA ILE A 111 4.08 23.05 -3.43
C ILE A 111 5.56 22.74 -3.62
N ARG A 112 5.89 21.89 -4.58
CA ARG A 112 7.28 21.60 -4.92
C ARG A 112 7.95 22.86 -5.48
N SER A 113 9.08 23.23 -4.90
CA SER A 113 9.92 24.35 -5.32
C SER A 113 10.38 24.16 -6.77
N SER A 114 10.62 25.26 -7.50
CA SER A 114 11.21 25.21 -8.84
C SER A 114 12.69 24.83 -8.83
N LYS A 115 13.36 24.96 -7.68
CA LYS A 115 14.76 24.56 -7.48
C LYS A 115 14.79 23.35 -6.57
N THR A 116 14.71 22.16 -7.18
CA THR A 116 14.70 20.89 -6.44
C THR A 116 16.06 20.22 -6.44
N ILE A 117 16.45 19.66 -5.31
CA ILE A 117 17.57 18.75 -5.19
C ILE A 117 17.10 17.37 -5.71
N PRO A 118 17.79 16.76 -6.69
CA PRO A 118 17.41 15.45 -7.20
C PRO A 118 17.54 14.38 -6.11
N VAL A 119 16.48 13.61 -5.90
CA VAL A 119 16.49 12.43 -5.03
C VAL A 119 16.51 11.19 -5.92
N GLN A 120 17.51 10.32 -5.76
CA GLN A 120 17.53 9.05 -6.46
C GLN A 120 16.57 8.09 -5.79
N LYS A 121 15.66 7.51 -6.57
CA LYS A 121 14.68 6.53 -6.09
C LYS A 121 14.86 5.18 -6.79
N PRO A 122 14.61 4.06 -6.08
CA PRO A 122 14.58 2.75 -6.71
C PRO A 122 13.43 2.66 -7.73
N SER A 123 13.55 1.71 -8.65
CA SER A 123 12.52 1.45 -9.65
C SER A 123 11.26 0.88 -8.99
N ILE A 124 10.11 1.40 -9.39
CA ILE A 124 8.81 0.93 -8.90
C ILE A 124 8.59 -0.54 -9.30
N PRO A 125 8.22 -1.43 -8.36
CA PRO A 125 7.94 -2.82 -8.67
C PRO A 125 6.73 -2.96 -9.59
N SER A 126 6.81 -3.90 -10.54
CA SER A 126 5.70 -4.23 -11.44
C SER A 126 4.87 -5.37 -10.87
N ALA A 127 3.55 -5.23 -10.90
CA ALA A 127 2.61 -6.28 -10.47
C ALA A 127 1.45 -6.45 -11.45
N LYS A 128 0.73 -7.55 -11.27
CA LYS A 128 -0.49 -7.85 -12.02
C LYS A 128 -1.58 -6.82 -11.71
N PRO A 129 -2.51 -6.53 -12.63
CA PRO A 129 -3.63 -5.62 -12.38
C PRO A 129 -4.47 -5.98 -11.13
N SER A 130 -4.51 -7.27 -10.77
CA SER A 130 -5.21 -7.77 -9.58
C SER A 130 -4.62 -7.26 -8.26
N PHE A 131 -3.37 -6.79 -8.24
CA PHE A 131 -2.71 -6.21 -7.07
C PHE A 131 -3.02 -4.71 -6.90
N TYR A 132 -3.75 -4.13 -7.86
CA TYR A 132 -4.23 -2.76 -7.87
C TYR A 132 -5.77 -2.75 -7.74
N CYS A 133 -6.48 -2.20 -8.73
CA CYS A 133 -7.95 -2.12 -8.78
C CYS A 133 -8.60 -3.24 -9.62
N GLY A 134 -7.91 -4.39 -9.81
CA GLY A 134 -8.47 -5.57 -10.47
C GLY A 134 -8.36 -5.58 -12.00
N THR A 135 -8.71 -4.50 -12.68
CA THR A 135 -8.66 -4.40 -14.17
C THR A 135 -7.74 -3.28 -14.65
N GLN A 136 -7.26 -3.37 -15.90
CA GLN A 136 -6.44 -2.31 -16.53
C GLN A 136 -7.23 -1.02 -16.78
N VAL A 137 -8.56 -1.09 -16.75
CA VAL A 137 -9.46 0.05 -16.99
C VAL A 137 -9.82 0.66 -15.64
N SER A 138 -9.00 1.59 -15.13
CA SER A 138 -9.39 2.65 -14.16
C SER A 138 -8.22 3.47 -13.57
N ILE A 139 -6.95 3.15 -13.84
CA ILE A 139 -5.83 3.96 -13.30
C ILE A 139 -5.88 5.41 -13.84
N LEU A 140 -6.52 5.64 -15.00
CA LEU A 140 -6.69 6.96 -15.62
C LEU A 140 -7.90 7.79 -15.13
N LEU A 141 -8.78 7.23 -14.28
CA LEU A 141 -10.01 7.91 -13.84
C LEU A 141 -10.06 8.22 -12.35
N LEU A 142 -8.99 7.97 -11.61
CA LEU A 142 -8.93 8.49 -10.25
C LEU A 142 -8.50 9.96 -10.31
N PRO A 143 -9.35 10.90 -9.86
CA PRO A 143 -9.03 12.32 -9.85
C PRO A 143 -8.01 12.61 -8.74
N PHE A 144 -6.78 12.11 -8.85
CA PHE A 144 -5.75 12.22 -7.83
C PHE A 144 -4.82 13.41 -8.07
N SER A 145 -5.44 14.58 -8.15
CA SER A 145 -4.76 15.87 -7.97
C SER A 145 -5.51 16.66 -6.92
N ILE A 146 -5.52 16.20 -5.67
CA ILE A 146 -6.17 16.97 -4.60
C ILE A 146 -5.26 17.33 -3.43
N PHE A 147 -4.15 16.65 -3.14
CA PHE A 147 -3.40 17.02 -1.93
C PHE A 147 -2.07 17.75 -2.08
N ILE A 148 -1.37 17.65 -3.22
CA ILE A 148 -0.18 18.48 -3.45
C ILE A 148 -0.15 18.85 -4.93
N LYS A 149 -0.29 20.14 -5.22
CA LYS A 149 -0.07 20.73 -6.54
C LYS A 149 0.73 22.00 -6.32
#